data_AF-E6UEX2-F1
#
_entry.id   AF-E6UEX2-F1
#
_cell.length_a   1.000
_cell.length_b   1.000
_cell.length_c   1.000
_cell.angle_alpha   90.00
_cell.angle_beta   90.00
_cell.angle_gamma   90.00
#
_symmetry.space_group_name_H-M   'P 1'
#
loop_
_entity.id
_entity.type
_entity.pdbx_description
1 polymer ?
#
loop_
_entity_poly.entity_id
_entity_poly.type
_entity_poly.pdbx_seq_one_letter_code
_entity_poly.pdbx_strand_id
1 'polypeptide(L)'
;MHTEEEYLAAVKEIAELKGELSKARRNYEAVTDFMSRTSHDIRTPMNSIIGLARLGEEECSGRTVKEYFTRIRESAEFQLEILGDVLDMAKIESGKLTLYPAAYSLEALAENITSVISPLAEQKGIEFVAEFHDIFADTLMVDKLRLRQILMNLLSNAVKYTPEKGRVVLTVSQLAAGNGKVRTVFTVKDNGIGMSDEFAANMFKPFTQERTSATAEIQGTGLGLSIVRNLVDLMDGDIRVKSKVGVGTEFMVEIDCDLASAAGTGENSAPDSYDFSGKRALVVDDHSINRILEIKLLKRVGFETDAAGNGYEGLKKFMASDTGYYDVVLMDVKMPVMDGLEAAGKIRALGRPDSTSVKIIAMSANSYPEDIEQSKASGMNSHIAKPVIPAMLYSELAKLLK
;
A
#
# COMPACT_ATOMS: atom_id res chain seq x y z
N MET A 1 -1.86 -17.57 57.26
CA MET A 1 -0.44 -17.87 57.00
C MET A 1 -0.22 -18.53 55.62
N HIS A 2 -1.07 -18.24 54.62
CA HIS A 2 -0.98 -18.84 53.28
C HIS A 2 -0.74 -17.83 52.14
N THR A 3 -0.59 -16.54 52.44
CA THR A 3 -0.62 -15.49 51.41
C THR A 3 0.74 -15.11 50.82
N GLU A 4 1.85 -15.40 51.50
CA GLU A 4 3.18 -14.95 51.07
C GLU A 4 3.88 -15.96 50.15
N GLU A 5 3.75 -17.27 50.42
CA GLU A 5 4.25 -18.33 49.52
C GLU A 5 3.48 -18.37 48.19
N GLU A 6 2.16 -18.21 48.20
CA GLU A 6 1.33 -18.14 46.99
C GLU A 6 1.68 -16.91 46.15
N TYR A 7 1.94 -15.76 46.79
CA TYR A 7 2.39 -14.55 46.12
C TYR A 7 3.77 -14.73 45.49
N LEU A 8 4.72 -15.35 46.20
CA LEU A 8 6.06 -15.61 45.68
C LEU A 8 6.04 -16.61 44.51
N ALA A 9 5.18 -17.62 44.58
CA ALA A 9 4.96 -18.57 43.49
C ALA A 9 4.36 -17.88 42.24
N ALA A 10 3.34 -17.04 42.42
CA ALA A 10 2.73 -16.28 41.33
C ALA A 10 3.72 -15.29 40.68
N VAL A 11 4.54 -14.60 41.48
CA VAL A 11 5.58 -13.69 40.95
C VAL A 11 6.64 -14.46 40.15
N LYS A 12 7.02 -15.66 40.61
CA LYS A 12 7.97 -16.52 39.91
C LYS A 12 7.40 -17.04 38.58
N GLU A 13 6.14 -17.48 38.59
CA GLU A 13 5.42 -17.91 37.38
C GLU A 13 5.26 -16.77 36.37
N ILE A 14 4.90 -15.55 36.83
CA ILE A 14 4.84 -14.36 35.97
C ILE A 14 6.22 -14.03 35.38
N ALA A 15 7.31 -14.19 36.15
CA ALA A 15 8.66 -13.93 35.66
C ALA A 15 9.10 -14.97 34.62
N GLU A 16 8.78 -16.25 34.82
CA GLU A 16 9.04 -17.33 33.86
C GLU A 16 8.24 -17.12 32.57
N LEU A 17 6.93 -16.86 32.67
CA LEU A 17 6.06 -16.55 31.54
C LEU A 17 6.53 -15.31 30.77
N LYS A 18 6.95 -14.24 31.47
CA LYS A 18 7.56 -13.05 30.82
C LYS A 18 8.85 -13.41 30.11
N GLY A 19 9.67 -14.27 30.70
CA GLY A 19 10.92 -14.77 30.11
C GLY A 19 10.66 -15.53 28.82
N GLU A 20 9.72 -16.47 28.83
CA GLU A 20 9.31 -17.26 27.66
C GLU A 20 8.69 -16.38 26.57
N LEU A 21 7.78 -15.47 26.95
CA LEU A 21 7.17 -14.51 26.03
C LEU A 21 8.22 -13.63 25.35
N SER A 22 9.24 -13.17 26.10
CA SER A 22 10.33 -12.36 25.53
C SER A 22 11.22 -13.14 24.54
N LYS A 23 11.39 -14.46 24.75
CA LYS A 23 12.14 -15.32 23.82
C LYS A 23 11.30 -15.62 22.57
N ALA A 24 10.03 -15.95 22.76
CA ALA A 24 9.09 -16.15 21.66
C ALA A 24 9.01 -14.89 20.78
N ARG A 25 8.84 -13.71 21.39
CA ARG A 25 8.78 -12.42 20.68
C ARG A 25 10.04 -12.14 19.86
N ARG A 26 11.23 -12.35 20.43
CA ARG A 26 12.50 -12.18 19.69
C ARG A 26 12.62 -13.14 18.51
N ASN A 27 12.17 -14.39 18.66
CA ASN A 27 12.14 -15.34 17.55
C ASN A 27 11.18 -14.89 16.45
N TYR A 28 9.99 -14.40 16.80
CA TYR A 28 9.04 -13.84 15.83
C TYR A 28 9.60 -12.61 15.11
N GLU A 29 10.26 -11.70 15.82
CA GLU A 29 10.92 -10.53 15.23
C GLU A 29 11.99 -10.94 14.22
N ALA A 30 12.86 -11.90 14.58
CA ALA A 30 13.89 -12.41 13.69
C ALA A 30 13.31 -13.09 12.44
N VAL A 31 12.23 -13.87 12.59
CA VAL A 31 11.52 -14.50 11.46
C VAL A 31 10.88 -13.46 10.56
N THR A 32 10.26 -12.43 11.13
CA THR A 32 9.61 -11.34 10.38
C THR A 32 10.62 -10.53 9.57
N ASP A 33 11.77 -10.23 10.18
CA ASP A 33 12.86 -9.48 9.54
C ASP A 33 13.53 -10.31 8.44
N PHE A 34 13.71 -11.62 8.67
CA PHE A 34 14.16 -12.56 7.66
C PHE A 34 13.19 -12.61 6.48
N MET A 35 11.89 -12.81 6.74
CA MET A 35 10.87 -12.84 5.69
C MET A 35 10.82 -11.53 4.90
N SER A 36 10.94 -10.38 5.56
CA SER A 36 10.96 -9.07 4.90
C SER A 36 12.13 -8.92 3.93
N ARG A 37 13.32 -9.40 4.31
CA ARG A 37 14.50 -9.41 3.43
C ARG A 37 14.34 -10.39 2.28
N THR A 38 13.95 -11.64 2.57
CA THR A 38 13.73 -12.67 1.54
C THR A 38 12.66 -12.24 0.54
N SER A 39 11.61 -11.55 1.02
CA SER A 39 10.58 -11.01 0.14
C SER A 39 11.12 -9.96 -0.83
N HIS A 40 11.97 -9.05 -0.38
CA HIS A 40 12.64 -8.10 -1.26
C HIS A 40 13.48 -8.82 -2.34
N ASP A 41 14.22 -9.85 -1.93
CA ASP A 41 15.09 -10.63 -2.82
C ASP A 41 14.30 -11.49 -3.80
N ILE A 42 13.07 -11.90 -3.45
CA ILE A 42 12.13 -12.56 -4.36
C ILE A 42 11.45 -11.54 -5.28
N ARG A 43 11.11 -10.34 -4.79
CA ARG A 43 10.36 -9.34 -5.56
C ARG A 43 11.13 -8.85 -6.79
N THR A 44 12.43 -8.65 -6.64
CA THR A 44 13.32 -8.13 -7.70
C THR A 44 13.37 -9.03 -8.97
N PRO A 45 13.67 -10.34 -8.87
CA PRO A 45 13.62 -11.23 -10.04
C PRO A 45 12.20 -11.41 -10.58
N MET A 46 11.17 -11.38 -9.73
CA MET A 46 9.78 -11.50 -10.17
C MET A 46 9.32 -10.30 -11.00
N ASN A 47 9.68 -9.07 -10.60
CA ASN A 47 9.45 -7.87 -11.40
C ASN A 47 10.17 -7.94 -12.76
N SER A 48 11.35 -8.58 -12.80
CA SER A 48 12.08 -8.81 -14.06
C SER A 48 11.35 -9.81 -14.95
N ILE A 49 10.82 -10.89 -14.39
CA ILE A 49 10.00 -11.88 -15.12
C ILE A 49 8.73 -11.23 -15.68
N ILE A 50 8.04 -10.41 -14.89
CA ILE A 50 6.85 -9.65 -15.32
C ILE A 50 7.21 -8.71 -16.47
N GLY A 51 8.31 -7.98 -16.36
CA GLY A 51 8.79 -7.06 -17.40
C GLY A 51 9.13 -7.79 -18.70
N LEU A 52 9.88 -8.89 -18.62
CA LEU A 52 10.23 -9.72 -19.78
C LEU A 52 9.01 -10.38 -20.41
N ALA A 53 8.06 -10.83 -19.59
CA ALA A 53 6.82 -11.41 -20.09
C ALA A 53 6.00 -10.36 -20.87
N ARG A 54 5.90 -9.14 -20.36
CA ARG A 54 5.19 -8.04 -21.04
C ARG A 54 5.84 -7.67 -22.37
N LEU A 55 7.17 -7.57 -22.43
CA LEU A 55 7.89 -7.37 -23.69
C LEU A 55 7.65 -8.52 -24.68
N GLY A 56 7.65 -9.75 -24.17
CA GLY A 56 7.27 -10.93 -24.95
C GLY A 56 5.85 -10.86 -25.51
N GLU A 57 4.86 -10.41 -24.74
CA GLU A 57 3.48 -10.20 -25.21
C GLU A 57 3.38 -9.16 -26.34
N GLU A 58 4.19 -8.10 -26.25
CA GLU A 58 4.20 -6.98 -27.20
C GLU A 58 4.94 -7.32 -28.50
N GLU A 59 6.03 -8.09 -28.42
CA GLU A 59 6.87 -8.43 -29.57
C GLU A 59 6.47 -9.74 -30.27
N CYS A 60 5.69 -10.61 -29.62
CA CYS A 60 5.36 -11.92 -30.19
C CYS A 60 4.37 -11.85 -31.36
N SER A 61 4.66 -12.63 -32.40
CA SER A 61 3.73 -12.92 -33.50
C SER A 61 3.07 -14.28 -33.28
N GLY A 62 1.80 -14.29 -32.90
CA GLY A 62 0.99 -15.51 -32.76
C GLY A 62 0.22 -15.58 -31.45
N ARG A 63 -1.07 -15.91 -31.53
CA ARG A 63 -2.00 -15.92 -30.38
C ARG A 63 -1.52 -16.81 -29.23
N THR A 64 -0.98 -18.00 -29.53
CA THR A 64 -0.52 -18.96 -28.54
C THR A 64 0.72 -18.49 -27.76
N VAL A 65 1.65 -17.79 -28.43
CA VAL A 65 2.86 -17.27 -27.77
C VAL A 65 2.48 -16.11 -26.83
N LYS A 66 1.55 -15.27 -27.25
CA LYS A 66 1.00 -14.20 -26.40
C LYS A 66 0.38 -14.78 -25.12
N GLU A 67 -0.43 -15.84 -25.26
CA GLU A 67 -1.05 -16.53 -24.12
C GLU A 67 -0.02 -17.12 -23.14
N TYR A 68 1.15 -17.59 -23.60
CA TYR A 68 2.21 -18.04 -22.70
C TYR A 68 2.79 -16.90 -21.86
N PHE A 69 3.07 -15.76 -22.50
CA PHE A 69 3.59 -14.60 -21.77
C PHE A 69 2.55 -14.00 -20.81
N THR A 70 1.27 -13.98 -21.20
CA THR A 70 0.17 -13.60 -20.31
C THR A 70 0.15 -14.47 -19.06
N ARG A 71 0.22 -15.79 -19.22
CA ARG A 71 0.22 -16.73 -18.08
C ARG A 71 1.45 -16.60 -17.19
N ILE A 72 2.64 -16.36 -17.77
CA ILE A 72 3.86 -16.14 -16.99
C ILE A 72 3.72 -14.87 -16.15
N ARG A 73 3.21 -13.78 -16.74
CA ARG A 73 2.98 -12.51 -16.06
C ARG A 73 1.98 -12.66 -14.91
N GLU A 74 0.81 -13.23 -15.19
CA GLU A 74 -0.24 -13.45 -14.18
C GLU A 74 0.26 -14.32 -13.03
N SER A 75 1.00 -15.40 -13.33
CA SER A 75 1.58 -16.26 -12.29
C SER A 75 2.61 -15.53 -11.45
N ALA A 76 3.39 -14.64 -12.06
CA ALA A 76 4.40 -13.86 -11.35
C ALA A 76 3.80 -12.78 -10.46
N GLU A 77 2.77 -12.09 -10.93
CA GLU A 77 1.97 -11.14 -10.14
C GLU A 77 1.31 -11.82 -8.95
N PHE A 78 0.71 -12.99 -9.16
CA PHE A 78 0.09 -13.78 -8.09
C PHE A 78 1.08 -14.19 -6.99
N GLN A 79 2.31 -14.56 -7.36
CA GLN A 79 3.35 -14.87 -6.36
C GLN A 79 3.74 -13.63 -5.54
N LEU A 80 3.81 -12.45 -6.15
CA LEU A 80 4.08 -11.21 -5.44
C LEU A 80 2.96 -10.84 -4.47
N GLU A 81 1.70 -11.12 -4.83
CA GLU A 81 0.54 -10.95 -3.96
C GLU A 81 0.66 -11.85 -2.73
N ILE A 82 0.88 -13.17 -2.90
CA ILE A 82 1.09 -14.11 -1.77
C ILE A 82 2.23 -13.63 -0.86
N LEU A 83 3.33 -13.21 -1.46
CA LEU A 83 4.50 -12.74 -0.72
C LEU A 83 4.18 -11.49 0.10
N GLY A 84 3.42 -10.55 -0.47
CA GLY A 84 2.91 -9.38 0.24
C GLY A 84 1.99 -9.75 1.40
N ASP A 85 1.04 -10.65 1.15
CA ASP A 85 0.07 -11.13 2.13
C ASP A 85 0.74 -11.81 3.33
N VAL A 86 1.73 -12.68 3.08
CA VAL A 86 2.48 -13.37 4.14
C VAL A 86 3.30 -12.40 4.98
N LEU A 87 3.89 -11.38 4.34
CA LEU A 87 4.62 -10.33 5.08
C LEU A 87 3.70 -9.48 5.95
N ASP A 88 2.55 -9.08 5.42
CA ASP A 88 1.58 -8.30 6.18
C ASP A 88 1.08 -9.10 7.37
N MET A 89 0.77 -10.39 7.19
CA MET A 89 0.42 -11.30 8.28
C MET A 89 1.52 -11.40 9.34
N ALA A 90 2.78 -11.60 8.94
CA ALA A 90 3.91 -11.69 9.88
C ALA A 90 4.09 -10.39 10.70
N LYS A 91 3.95 -9.22 10.07
CA LYS A 91 4.09 -7.92 10.76
C LYS A 91 2.95 -7.61 11.71
N ILE A 92 1.74 -8.02 11.35
CA ILE A 92 0.55 -7.92 12.18
C ILE A 92 0.75 -8.78 13.44
N GLU A 93 1.11 -10.07 13.28
CA GLU A 93 1.30 -10.99 14.40
C GLU A 93 2.48 -10.58 15.31
N SER A 94 3.52 -9.97 14.75
CA SER A 94 4.64 -9.43 15.54
C SER A 94 4.32 -8.11 16.25
N GLY A 95 3.15 -7.50 16.00
CA GLY A 95 2.76 -6.19 16.53
C GLY A 95 3.64 -5.04 16.03
N LYS A 96 4.36 -5.22 14.91
CA LYS A 96 5.24 -4.19 14.31
C LYS A 96 4.48 -3.26 13.35
N LEU A 97 3.19 -3.52 13.09
CA LEU A 97 2.39 -2.71 12.19
C LEU A 97 1.89 -1.45 12.91
N THR A 98 2.44 -0.29 12.55
CA THR A 98 1.99 1.03 13.05
C THR A 98 1.05 1.68 12.02
N LEU A 99 -0.06 2.23 12.47
CA LEU A 99 -0.98 3.01 11.65
C LEU A 99 -0.42 4.42 11.41
N TYR A 100 -0.65 4.97 10.21
CA TYR A 100 -0.30 6.34 9.86
C TYR A 100 -1.58 7.12 9.45
N PRO A 101 -2.41 7.55 10.41
CA PRO A 101 -3.63 8.28 10.10
C PRO A 101 -3.34 9.60 9.39
N ALA A 102 -4.07 9.86 8.31
CA ALA A 102 -4.00 11.10 7.55
C ALA A 102 -5.40 11.51 7.09
N ALA A 103 -5.59 12.80 6.83
CA ALA A 103 -6.85 13.32 6.30
C ALA A 103 -7.17 12.68 4.94
N TYR A 104 -8.29 11.96 4.86
CA TYR A 104 -8.75 11.25 3.67
C TYR A 104 -10.20 11.60 3.36
N SER A 105 -10.42 12.25 2.22
CA SER A 105 -11.76 12.57 1.75
C SER A 105 -12.47 11.33 1.21
N LEU A 106 -13.76 11.18 1.52
CA LEU A 106 -14.61 10.13 1.00
C LEU A 106 -14.73 10.17 -0.53
N GLU A 107 -14.69 11.36 -1.14
CA GLU A 107 -14.63 11.54 -2.60
C GLU A 107 -13.39 10.85 -3.19
N ALA A 108 -12.19 11.20 -2.71
CA ALA A 108 -10.96 10.54 -3.14
C ALA A 108 -10.99 9.01 -2.90
N LEU A 109 -11.61 8.55 -1.80
CA LEU A 109 -11.81 7.12 -1.58
C LEU A 109 -12.70 6.50 -2.68
N ALA A 110 -13.82 7.13 -2.99
CA ALA A 110 -14.75 6.70 -4.03
C ALA A 110 -14.07 6.61 -5.40
N GLU A 111 -13.32 7.64 -5.79
CA GLU A 111 -12.56 7.68 -7.05
C GLU A 111 -11.53 6.55 -7.12
N ASN A 112 -10.73 6.37 -6.05
CA ASN A 112 -9.71 5.33 -6.00
C ASN A 112 -10.32 3.93 -6.13
N ILE A 113 -11.44 3.66 -5.48
CA ILE A 113 -12.13 2.36 -5.57
C ILE A 113 -12.74 2.18 -6.97
N THR A 114 -13.49 3.18 -7.44
CA THR A 114 -14.25 3.10 -8.69
C THR A 114 -13.32 2.93 -9.89
N SER A 115 -12.14 3.56 -9.87
CA SER A 115 -11.13 3.45 -10.94
C SER A 115 -10.56 2.04 -11.13
N VAL A 116 -10.62 1.18 -10.10
CA VAL A 116 -10.09 -0.19 -10.14
C VAL A 116 -11.21 -1.23 -10.25
N ILE A 117 -12.29 -1.06 -9.48
CA ILE A 117 -13.35 -2.06 -9.41
C ILE A 117 -14.30 -1.99 -10.60
N SER A 118 -14.60 -0.80 -11.14
CA SER A 118 -15.53 -0.68 -12.28
C SER A 118 -15.01 -1.38 -13.53
N PRO A 119 -13.73 -1.23 -13.95
CA PRO A 119 -13.20 -1.98 -15.09
C PRO A 119 -13.24 -3.50 -14.88
N LEU A 120 -12.97 -3.97 -13.65
CA LEU A 120 -13.01 -5.40 -13.31
C LEU A 120 -14.44 -5.96 -13.38
N ALA A 121 -15.40 -5.20 -12.87
CA ALA A 121 -16.82 -5.54 -12.93
C ALA A 121 -17.33 -5.53 -14.38
N GLU A 122 -16.98 -4.51 -15.17
CA GLU A 122 -17.35 -4.40 -16.59
C GLU A 122 -16.79 -5.56 -17.42
N GLN A 123 -15.51 -5.91 -17.22
CA GLN A 123 -14.88 -7.05 -17.88
C GLN A 123 -15.63 -8.36 -17.61
N LYS A 124 -16.24 -8.49 -16.42
CA LYS A 124 -17.01 -9.66 -16.01
C LYS A 124 -18.53 -9.49 -16.23
N GLY A 125 -18.97 -8.38 -16.82
CA GLY A 125 -20.39 -8.09 -17.06
C GLY A 125 -21.23 -7.96 -15.80
N ILE A 126 -20.66 -7.44 -14.71
CA ILE A 126 -21.30 -7.22 -13.41
C ILE A 126 -21.58 -5.73 -13.22
N GLU A 127 -22.72 -5.40 -12.62
CA GLU A 127 -23.04 -4.03 -12.23
C GLU A 127 -22.33 -3.68 -10.91
N PHE A 128 -21.55 -2.59 -10.90
CA PHE A 128 -20.94 -2.05 -9.68
C PHE A 128 -21.55 -0.68 -9.34
N VAL A 129 -21.97 -0.50 -8.09
CA VAL A 129 -22.53 0.76 -7.59
C VAL A 129 -21.86 1.14 -6.28
N ALA A 130 -21.47 2.41 -6.15
CA ALA A 130 -21.04 2.99 -4.88
C ALA A 130 -22.08 4.02 -4.40
N GLU A 131 -22.57 3.84 -3.19
CA GLU A 131 -23.61 4.67 -2.57
C GLU A 131 -23.09 5.26 -1.26
N PHE A 132 -23.41 6.54 -1.02
CA PHE A 132 -23.01 7.27 0.18
C PHE A 132 -24.28 7.81 0.84
N HIS A 133 -24.55 7.39 2.07
CA HIS A 133 -25.76 7.76 2.82
C HIS A 133 -25.38 8.35 4.17
N ASP A 134 -26.15 9.33 4.65
CA ASP A 134 -25.98 9.91 6.00
C ASP A 134 -24.52 10.31 6.31
N ILE A 135 -23.88 11.02 5.38
CA ILE A 135 -22.50 11.51 5.53
C ILE A 135 -22.51 12.87 6.23
N PHE A 136 -21.81 12.94 7.37
CA PHE A 136 -21.66 14.14 8.19
C PHE A 136 -20.23 14.68 8.20
N ALA A 137 -19.25 13.86 7.77
CA ALA A 137 -17.84 14.19 7.68
C ALA A 137 -17.27 13.71 6.35
N ASP A 138 -17.01 14.64 5.44
CA ASP A 138 -16.46 14.34 4.12
C ASP A 138 -15.00 13.92 4.16
N THR A 139 -14.29 14.23 5.27
CA THR A 139 -12.87 13.90 5.46
C THR A 139 -12.65 13.22 6.80
N LEU A 140 -12.02 12.05 6.75
CA LEU A 140 -11.73 11.18 7.88
C LEU A 140 -10.24 11.20 8.21
N MET A 141 -9.88 11.14 9.49
CA MET A 141 -8.50 10.84 9.89
C MET A 141 -8.33 9.32 9.96
N VAL A 142 -7.70 8.74 8.94
CA VAL A 142 -7.58 7.29 8.78
C VAL A 142 -6.30 6.92 8.04
N ASP A 143 -5.78 5.71 8.26
CA ASP A 143 -4.70 5.19 7.43
C ASP A 143 -5.24 4.82 6.04
N LYS A 144 -4.94 5.67 5.06
CA LYS A 144 -5.43 5.54 3.67
C LYS A 144 -5.06 4.20 3.05
N LEU A 145 -3.84 3.73 3.31
CA LEU A 145 -3.31 2.52 2.70
C LEU A 145 -4.05 1.30 3.25
N ARG A 146 -4.24 1.24 4.57
CA ARG A 146 -4.92 0.11 5.24
C ARG A 146 -6.40 0.07 4.96
N LEU A 147 -7.08 1.22 4.99
CA LEU A 147 -8.50 1.29 4.61
C LEU A 147 -8.70 0.83 3.16
N ARG A 148 -7.84 1.28 2.24
CA ARG A 148 -7.88 0.82 0.84
C ARG A 148 -7.64 -0.68 0.74
N GLN A 149 -6.67 -1.22 1.47
CA GLN A 149 -6.37 -2.66 1.48
C GLN A 149 -7.57 -3.49 1.95
N ILE A 150 -8.29 -3.03 2.99
CA ILE A 150 -9.52 -3.68 3.46
C ILE A 150 -10.56 -3.69 2.34
N LEU A 151 -10.89 -2.52 1.79
CA LEU A 151 -11.97 -2.38 0.81
C LEU A 151 -11.65 -3.09 -0.51
N MET A 152 -10.41 -3.02 -0.99
CA MET A 152 -9.99 -3.71 -2.20
C MET A 152 -10.09 -5.24 -2.05
N ASN A 153 -9.72 -5.80 -0.90
CA ASN A 153 -9.88 -7.23 -0.65
C ASN A 153 -11.35 -7.68 -0.67
N LEU A 154 -12.24 -6.89 -0.05
CA LEU A 154 -13.67 -7.22 -0.02
C LEU A 154 -14.31 -7.06 -1.39
N LEU A 155 -14.04 -5.95 -2.09
CA LEU A 155 -14.64 -5.64 -3.38
C LEU A 155 -14.12 -6.53 -4.51
N SER A 156 -12.82 -6.84 -4.54
CA SER A 156 -12.27 -7.76 -5.52
C SER A 156 -12.87 -9.15 -5.34
N ASN A 157 -13.01 -9.63 -4.09
CA ASN A 157 -13.71 -10.89 -3.79
C ASN A 157 -15.18 -10.83 -4.23
N ALA A 158 -15.90 -9.76 -3.90
CA ALA A 158 -17.29 -9.59 -4.33
C ALA A 158 -17.43 -9.72 -5.87
N VAL A 159 -16.59 -9.01 -6.63
CA VAL A 159 -16.59 -9.12 -8.10
C VAL A 159 -16.19 -10.52 -8.56
N LYS A 160 -15.18 -11.12 -7.94
CA LYS A 160 -14.64 -12.45 -8.29
C LYS A 160 -15.63 -13.58 -8.06
N TYR A 161 -16.45 -13.53 -7.02
CA TYR A 161 -17.41 -14.59 -6.66
C TYR A 161 -18.86 -14.30 -7.12
N THR A 162 -19.10 -13.15 -7.74
CA THR A 162 -20.38 -12.82 -8.37
C THR A 162 -20.43 -13.30 -9.82
N PRO A 163 -21.47 -14.03 -10.28
CA PRO A 163 -21.62 -14.41 -11.69
C PRO A 163 -21.87 -13.22 -12.62
N GLU A 164 -21.73 -13.42 -13.94
CA GLU A 164 -22.09 -12.41 -14.94
C GLU A 164 -23.55 -11.95 -14.76
N LYS A 165 -23.85 -10.68 -15.06
CA LYS A 165 -25.13 -10.00 -14.80
C LYS A 165 -25.51 -9.89 -13.33
N GLY A 166 -24.59 -10.22 -12.43
CA GLY A 166 -24.73 -9.95 -11.00
C GLY A 166 -24.52 -8.47 -10.68
N ARG A 167 -24.56 -8.15 -9.38
CA ARG A 167 -24.43 -6.80 -8.85
C ARG A 167 -23.60 -6.80 -7.58
N VAL A 168 -22.69 -5.84 -7.49
CA VAL A 168 -21.89 -5.52 -6.30
C VAL A 168 -22.17 -4.07 -5.90
N VAL A 169 -22.46 -3.86 -4.62
CA VAL A 169 -22.78 -2.54 -4.05
C VAL A 169 -21.82 -2.25 -2.91
N LEU A 170 -21.12 -1.12 -2.99
CA LEU A 170 -20.44 -0.50 -1.86
C LEU A 170 -21.36 0.55 -1.27
N THR A 171 -21.66 0.46 0.02
CA THR A 171 -22.39 1.48 0.76
C THR A 171 -21.52 2.06 1.86
N VAL A 172 -21.37 3.37 1.89
CA VAL A 172 -20.68 4.08 2.97
C VAL A 172 -21.70 4.90 3.74
N SER A 173 -21.77 4.69 5.04
CA SER A 173 -22.64 5.47 5.93
C SER A 173 -21.93 5.90 7.19
N GLN A 174 -22.36 6.99 7.81
CA GLN A 174 -21.80 7.46 9.06
C GLN A 174 -22.83 7.47 10.18
N LEU A 175 -22.35 7.20 11.39
CA LEU A 175 -23.10 7.29 12.63
C LEU A 175 -22.32 8.19 13.59
N ALA A 176 -23.04 9.00 14.35
CA ALA A 176 -22.42 9.80 15.40
C ALA A 176 -21.79 8.86 16.44
N ALA A 177 -20.47 8.96 16.61
CA ALA A 177 -19.78 8.33 17.72
C ALA A 177 -19.54 9.40 18.80
N GLY A 178 -19.64 9.03 20.08
CA GLY A 178 -19.32 9.95 21.17
C GLY A 178 -17.88 10.48 21.08
N ASN A 179 -17.58 11.56 21.81
CA ASN A 179 -16.22 12.10 21.96
C ASN A 179 -15.58 12.70 20.69
N GLY A 180 -16.36 13.24 19.75
CA GLY A 180 -15.81 13.93 18.56
C GLY A 180 -15.30 12.99 17.47
N LYS A 181 -15.66 11.71 17.55
CA LYS A 181 -15.40 10.69 16.53
C LYS A 181 -16.63 10.50 15.64
N VAL A 182 -16.42 9.96 14.45
CA VAL A 182 -17.49 9.50 13.56
C VAL A 182 -17.26 8.02 13.28
N ARG A 183 -18.29 7.22 13.57
CA ARG A 183 -18.29 5.82 13.17
C ARG A 183 -18.63 5.74 11.70
N THR A 184 -17.67 5.32 10.88
CA THR A 184 -17.90 5.09 9.46
C THR A 184 -18.12 3.60 9.22
N VAL A 185 -19.22 3.27 8.54
CA VAL A 185 -19.64 1.91 8.23
C VAL A 185 -19.52 1.70 6.73
N PHE A 186 -18.67 0.76 6.34
CA PHE A 186 -18.48 0.32 4.96
C PHE A 186 -19.18 -1.02 4.76
N THR A 187 -20.22 -1.06 3.93
CA THR A 187 -20.95 -2.28 3.59
C THR A 187 -20.62 -2.69 2.16
N VAL A 188 -20.05 -3.87 1.97
CA VAL A 188 -19.83 -4.47 0.65
C VAL A 188 -20.81 -5.62 0.47
N LYS A 189 -21.73 -5.47 -0.47
CA LYS A 189 -22.79 -6.44 -0.73
C LYS A 189 -22.74 -6.94 -2.16
N ASP A 190 -22.82 -8.25 -2.32
CA ASP A 190 -22.95 -8.92 -3.61
C ASP A 190 -24.15 -9.85 -3.64
N ASN A 191 -24.62 -10.18 -4.85
CA ASN A 191 -25.61 -11.23 -5.09
C ASN A 191 -24.97 -12.48 -5.70
N GLY A 192 -23.72 -12.76 -5.32
CA GLY A 192 -22.94 -13.87 -5.83
C GLY A 192 -23.33 -15.23 -5.27
N ILE A 193 -22.39 -16.17 -5.34
CA ILE A 193 -22.62 -17.56 -4.93
C ILE A 193 -22.85 -17.74 -3.42
N GLY A 194 -22.50 -16.74 -2.60
CA GLY A 194 -22.52 -16.85 -1.14
C GLY A 194 -21.57 -17.91 -0.59
N MET A 195 -21.62 -18.13 0.72
CA MET A 195 -20.77 -19.06 1.46
C MET A 195 -21.61 -20.05 2.28
N SER A 196 -21.08 -21.24 2.53
CA SER A 196 -21.66 -22.17 3.50
C SER A 196 -21.47 -21.67 4.95
N ASP A 197 -22.34 -22.09 5.87
CA ASP A 197 -22.22 -21.73 7.29
C ASP A 197 -20.90 -22.22 7.91
N GLU A 198 -20.41 -23.38 7.48
CA GLU A 198 -19.13 -23.94 7.91
C GLU A 198 -17.94 -23.07 7.46
N PHE A 199 -17.96 -22.62 6.20
CA PHE A 199 -16.93 -21.73 5.69
C PHE A 199 -17.02 -20.35 6.33
N ALA A 200 -18.21 -19.76 6.43
CA ALA A 200 -18.41 -18.44 7.04
C ALA A 200 -17.90 -18.38 8.49
N ALA A 201 -18.01 -19.47 9.26
CA ALA A 201 -17.48 -19.56 10.62
C ALA A 201 -15.93 -19.57 10.68
N ASN A 202 -15.26 -19.99 9.59
CA ASN A 202 -13.82 -20.16 9.54
C ASN A 202 -13.11 -19.26 8.53
N MET A 203 -13.84 -18.44 7.76
CA MET A 203 -13.31 -17.69 6.62
C MET A 203 -12.19 -16.70 6.95
N PHE A 204 -12.11 -16.25 8.21
CA PHE A 204 -11.04 -15.36 8.67
C PHE A 204 -9.77 -16.11 9.09
N LYS A 205 -9.75 -17.45 9.06
CA LYS A 205 -8.55 -18.23 9.34
C LYS A 205 -7.60 -18.20 8.12
N PRO A 206 -6.29 -18.05 8.34
CA PRO A 206 -5.30 -18.04 7.26
C PRO A 206 -5.38 -19.29 6.37
N PHE A 207 -5.17 -19.11 5.06
CA PHE A 207 -5.15 -20.17 4.04
C PHE A 207 -6.47 -20.93 3.86
N THR A 208 -7.58 -20.38 4.36
CA THR A 208 -8.89 -21.02 4.27
C THR A 208 -9.55 -20.70 2.92
N GLN A 209 -10.01 -21.72 2.20
CA GLN A 209 -10.67 -21.58 0.90
C GLN A 209 -11.83 -22.56 0.76
N GLU A 210 -12.95 -22.08 0.22
CA GLU A 210 -14.10 -22.92 -0.09
C GLU A 210 -13.95 -23.51 -1.50
N ARG A 211 -13.67 -24.81 -1.59
CA ARG A 211 -13.58 -25.53 -2.88
C ARG A 211 -14.93 -26.18 -3.20
N THR A 212 -15.72 -25.52 -4.04
CA THR A 212 -16.92 -26.08 -4.66
C THR A 212 -16.74 -26.16 -6.18
N SER A 213 -17.60 -26.91 -6.86
CA SER A 213 -17.63 -26.97 -8.33
C SER A 213 -17.81 -25.59 -8.99
N ALA A 214 -18.42 -24.62 -8.30
CA ALA A 214 -18.56 -23.24 -8.75
C ALA A 214 -17.30 -22.36 -8.52
N THR A 215 -16.38 -22.76 -7.63
CA THR A 215 -15.15 -22.01 -7.31
C THR A 215 -13.87 -22.71 -7.77
N ALA A 216 -13.98 -23.87 -8.41
CA ALA A 216 -12.85 -24.74 -8.76
C ALA A 216 -11.81 -24.08 -9.70
N GLU A 217 -12.23 -23.14 -10.55
CA GLU A 217 -11.34 -22.39 -11.45
C GLU A 217 -10.85 -21.05 -10.85
N ILE A 218 -11.39 -20.64 -9.70
CA ILE A 218 -11.13 -19.34 -9.10
C ILE A 218 -9.90 -19.44 -8.18
N GLN A 219 -8.72 -19.03 -8.66
CA GLN A 219 -7.50 -18.97 -7.86
C GLN A 219 -7.54 -17.86 -6.81
N GLY A 220 -7.16 -18.16 -5.56
CA GLY A 220 -6.98 -17.18 -4.49
C GLY A 220 -5.93 -17.66 -3.49
N THR A 221 -5.42 -16.75 -2.66
CA THR A 221 -4.41 -17.05 -1.63
C THR A 221 -5.04 -17.63 -0.35
N GLY A 222 -6.29 -17.27 -0.07
CA GLY A 222 -6.96 -17.59 1.20
C GLY A 222 -6.46 -16.74 2.37
N LEU A 223 -5.68 -15.69 2.10
CA LEU A 223 -5.12 -14.78 3.11
C LEU A 223 -5.84 -13.44 3.19
N GLY A 224 -6.51 -13.01 2.11
CA GLY A 224 -7.16 -11.69 2.04
C GLY A 224 -8.13 -11.42 3.20
N LEU A 225 -9.02 -12.36 3.54
CA LEU A 225 -9.98 -12.16 4.64
C LEU A 225 -9.31 -12.15 6.02
N SER A 226 -8.29 -12.98 6.26
CA SER A 226 -7.51 -12.92 7.51
C SER A 226 -6.77 -11.60 7.67
N ILE A 227 -6.25 -11.03 6.58
CA ILE A 227 -5.61 -9.71 6.58
C ILE A 227 -6.65 -8.63 6.87
N VAL A 228 -7.81 -8.68 6.22
CA VAL A 228 -8.91 -7.74 6.48
C VAL A 228 -9.29 -7.74 7.96
N ARG A 229 -9.49 -8.92 8.55
CA ARG A 229 -9.86 -9.04 9.98
C ARG A 229 -8.83 -8.36 10.88
N ASN A 230 -7.56 -8.70 10.68
CA ASN A 230 -6.48 -8.17 11.47
C ASN A 230 -6.30 -6.65 11.31
N LEU A 231 -6.46 -6.12 10.09
CA LEU A 231 -6.38 -4.68 9.83
C LEU A 231 -7.54 -3.93 10.50
N VAL A 232 -8.75 -4.49 10.47
CA VAL A 232 -9.90 -3.92 11.16
C VAL A 232 -9.69 -3.94 12.68
N ASP A 233 -9.22 -5.06 13.24
CA ASP A 233 -8.91 -5.16 14.67
C ASP A 233 -7.80 -4.15 15.07
N LEU A 234 -6.77 -3.95 14.23
CA LEU A 234 -5.72 -2.95 14.45
C LEU A 234 -6.23 -1.50 14.40
N MET A 235 -7.26 -1.24 13.60
CA MET A 235 -7.92 0.06 13.48
C MET A 235 -9.00 0.29 14.54
N ASP A 236 -9.03 -0.53 15.60
CA ASP A 236 -10.06 -0.52 16.65
C ASP A 236 -11.50 -0.60 16.09
N GLY A 237 -11.67 -1.31 14.96
CA GLY A 237 -12.93 -1.50 14.27
C GLY A 237 -13.59 -2.84 14.55
N ASP A 238 -14.73 -3.09 13.89
CA ASP A 238 -15.42 -4.38 13.88
C ASP A 238 -15.76 -4.80 12.44
N ILE A 239 -15.71 -6.10 12.16
CA ILE A 239 -16.14 -6.66 10.88
C ILE A 239 -17.17 -7.77 11.08
N ARG A 240 -18.31 -7.64 10.42
CA ARG A 240 -19.41 -8.60 10.42
C ARG A 240 -19.69 -9.08 9.02
N VAL A 241 -20.23 -10.29 8.92
CA VAL A 241 -20.63 -10.89 7.65
C VAL A 241 -22.03 -11.48 7.75
N LYS A 242 -22.78 -11.39 6.67
CA LYS A 242 -23.98 -12.18 6.42
C LYS A 242 -23.84 -12.80 5.04
N SER A 243 -23.85 -14.12 4.95
CA SER A 243 -23.77 -14.81 3.67
C SER A 243 -24.72 -15.98 3.65
N LYS A 244 -25.24 -16.29 2.47
CA LYS A 244 -26.05 -17.50 2.25
C LYS A 244 -25.81 -18.02 0.83
N VAL A 245 -25.55 -19.32 0.73
CA VAL A 245 -25.33 -20.01 -0.56
C VAL A 245 -26.48 -19.69 -1.53
N GLY A 246 -26.12 -19.22 -2.73
CA GLY A 246 -27.02 -18.84 -3.82
C GLY A 246 -27.74 -17.50 -3.66
N VAL A 247 -27.49 -16.76 -2.58
CA VAL A 247 -28.10 -15.44 -2.33
C VAL A 247 -27.06 -14.32 -2.43
N GLY A 248 -25.83 -14.56 -1.95
CA GLY A 248 -24.73 -13.61 -1.96
C GLY A 248 -24.14 -13.37 -0.58
N THR A 249 -23.27 -12.37 -0.49
CA THR A 249 -22.57 -12.00 0.74
C THR A 249 -22.67 -10.50 1.03
N GLU A 250 -22.78 -10.15 2.30
CA GLU A 250 -22.75 -8.79 2.82
C GLU A 250 -21.69 -8.70 3.94
N PHE A 251 -20.61 -7.99 3.67
CA PHE A 251 -19.60 -7.63 4.66
C PHE A 251 -19.89 -6.22 5.19
N MET A 252 -19.77 -6.03 6.49
CA MET A 252 -19.94 -4.74 7.16
C MET A 252 -18.72 -4.47 8.01
N VAL A 253 -17.98 -3.40 7.70
CA VAL A 253 -16.79 -2.95 8.41
C VAL A 253 -17.11 -1.63 9.10
N GLU A 254 -17.00 -1.59 10.43
CA GLU A 254 -17.20 -0.41 11.26
C GLU A 254 -15.84 0.11 11.74
N ILE A 255 -15.53 1.39 11.51
CA ILE A 255 -14.29 2.01 11.98
C ILE A 255 -14.62 3.38 12.59
N ASP A 256 -14.15 3.61 13.82
CA ASP A 256 -14.28 4.90 14.49
C ASP A 256 -13.14 5.83 14.05
N CYS A 257 -13.48 6.85 13.26
CA CYS A 257 -12.53 7.82 12.72
C CYS A 257 -12.59 9.12 13.49
N ASP A 258 -11.45 9.76 13.72
CA ASP A 258 -11.44 11.13 14.22
C ASP A 258 -11.92 12.08 13.11
N LEU A 259 -12.70 13.10 13.50
CA LEU A 259 -13.03 14.19 12.59
C LEU A 259 -11.74 14.93 12.23
N ALA A 260 -11.47 15.09 10.94
CA ALA A 260 -10.45 16.03 10.51
C ALA A 260 -10.89 17.43 10.97
N SER A 261 -10.24 17.99 11.99
CA SER A 261 -10.52 19.37 12.40
C SER A 261 -10.36 20.27 11.17
N ALA A 262 -11.26 21.23 10.99
CA ALA A 262 -11.23 22.20 9.89
C ALA A 262 -9.92 23.03 9.80
N ALA A 263 -8.94 22.81 10.69
CA ALA A 263 -7.59 23.33 10.59
C ALA A 263 -6.68 22.32 9.88
N GLY A 264 -6.76 22.26 8.56
CA GLY A 264 -5.88 21.40 7.77
C GLY A 264 -6.34 21.13 6.35
N THR A 265 -6.95 22.12 5.68
CA THR A 265 -7.17 22.09 4.22
C THR A 265 -5.82 22.19 3.51
N GLY A 266 -5.08 21.08 3.46
CA GLY A 266 -3.97 20.87 2.56
C GLY A 266 -4.48 20.31 1.24
N GLU A 267 -5.10 21.18 0.44
CA GLU A 267 -5.26 21.12 -1.02
C GLU A 267 -5.23 19.74 -1.68
N ASN A 268 -6.40 19.09 -1.75
CA ASN A 268 -6.74 18.26 -2.91
C ASN A 268 -6.97 19.22 -4.08
N SER A 269 -6.00 19.33 -4.97
CA SER A 269 -6.21 19.96 -6.27
C SER A 269 -6.06 18.86 -7.33
N ALA A 270 -7.04 18.80 -8.23
CA ALA A 270 -7.15 17.79 -9.27
C ALA A 270 -5.85 17.68 -10.11
N PRO A 271 -5.62 16.54 -10.80
CA PRO A 271 -4.40 16.28 -11.58
C PRO A 271 -4.03 17.35 -12.63
N ASP A 272 -4.98 18.21 -13.02
CA ASP A 272 -4.81 19.24 -14.05
C ASP A 272 -4.43 20.64 -13.52
N SER A 273 -4.15 20.78 -12.22
CA SER A 273 -3.81 22.08 -11.60
C SER A 273 -2.33 22.26 -11.23
N TYR A 274 -1.50 21.23 -11.43
CA TYR A 274 -0.08 21.28 -11.12
C TYR A 274 0.74 21.71 -12.35
N ASP A 275 1.27 22.92 -12.29
CA ASP A 275 2.24 23.44 -13.27
C ASP A 275 3.56 23.78 -12.57
N PHE A 276 4.62 23.11 -12.99
CA PHE A 276 6.00 23.31 -12.57
C PHE A 276 6.89 23.69 -13.76
N SER A 277 6.31 24.27 -14.82
CA SER A 277 7.04 24.76 -15.99
C SER A 277 8.20 25.67 -15.57
N GLY A 278 9.37 25.45 -16.18
CA GLY A 278 10.60 26.19 -15.87
C GLY A 278 11.41 25.64 -14.70
N LYS A 279 10.92 24.61 -14.00
CA LYS A 279 11.69 23.88 -12.98
C LYS A 279 12.42 22.68 -13.58
N ARG A 280 13.55 22.29 -12.96
CA ARG A 280 14.32 21.10 -13.36
C ARG A 280 14.40 20.06 -12.24
N ALA A 281 14.25 18.80 -12.64
CA ALA A 281 14.37 17.65 -11.75
C ALA A 281 15.52 16.73 -12.17
N LEU A 282 16.28 16.22 -11.20
CA LEU A 282 17.21 15.11 -11.40
C LEU A 282 16.58 13.82 -10.89
N VAL A 283 16.43 12.82 -11.74
CA VAL A 283 15.90 11.49 -11.40
C VAL A 283 17.06 10.51 -11.28
N VAL A 284 17.25 9.93 -10.10
CA VAL A 284 18.32 8.98 -9.80
C VAL A 284 17.72 7.66 -9.36
N ASP A 285 17.77 6.67 -10.24
CA ASP A 285 17.17 5.35 -10.05
C ASP A 285 17.97 4.33 -10.89
N ASP A 286 18.33 3.19 -10.33
CA ASP A 286 19.10 2.15 -11.01
C ASP A 286 18.26 1.30 -11.97
N HIS A 287 16.96 1.19 -11.71
CA HIS A 287 15.99 0.51 -12.56
C HIS A 287 15.56 1.43 -13.71
N SER A 288 16.03 1.13 -14.92
CA SER A 288 15.77 1.93 -16.13
C SER A 288 14.28 2.18 -16.40
N ILE A 289 13.40 1.22 -16.08
CA ILE A 289 11.95 1.34 -16.28
C ILE A 289 11.33 2.33 -15.30
N ASN A 290 11.68 2.26 -14.01
CA ASN A 290 11.19 3.19 -12.99
C ASN A 290 11.62 4.61 -13.32
N ARG A 291 12.88 4.78 -13.70
CA ARG A 291 13.44 6.05 -14.15
C ARG A 291 12.65 6.64 -15.33
N ILE A 292 12.27 5.83 -16.33
CA ILE A 292 11.43 6.27 -17.45
C ILE A 292 10.05 6.73 -16.99
N LEU A 293 9.42 5.99 -16.06
CA LEU A 293 8.11 6.34 -15.51
C LEU A 293 8.18 7.67 -14.74
N GLU A 294 9.12 7.82 -13.83
CA GLU A 294 9.33 9.02 -13.01
C GLU A 294 9.55 10.27 -13.90
N ILE A 295 10.39 10.13 -14.93
CA ILE A 295 10.60 11.19 -15.93
C ILE A 295 9.29 11.56 -16.65
N LYS A 296 8.48 10.57 -17.08
CA LYS A 296 7.20 10.83 -17.73
C LYS A 296 6.23 11.57 -16.81
N LEU A 297 6.17 11.19 -15.53
CA LEU A 297 5.31 11.84 -14.54
C LEU A 297 5.70 13.29 -14.30
N LEU A 298 7.01 13.58 -14.18
CA LEU A 298 7.53 14.93 -14.00
C LEU A 298 7.28 15.81 -15.23
N LYS A 299 7.53 15.28 -16.44
CA LYS A 299 7.28 16.00 -17.69
C LYS A 299 5.81 16.36 -17.90
N ARG A 300 4.88 15.51 -17.42
CA ARG A 300 3.43 15.77 -17.52
C ARG A 300 3.00 17.06 -16.81
N VAL A 301 3.73 17.48 -15.78
CA VAL A 301 3.48 18.70 -15.00
C VAL A 301 4.52 19.79 -15.27
N GLY A 302 5.25 19.71 -16.39
CA GLY A 302 6.08 20.81 -16.90
C GLY A 302 7.57 20.80 -16.51
N PHE A 303 8.06 19.80 -15.78
CA PHE A 303 9.50 19.73 -15.44
C PHE A 303 10.37 19.43 -16.67
N GLU A 304 11.54 20.07 -16.71
CA GLU A 304 12.68 19.54 -17.44
C GLU A 304 13.40 18.51 -16.57
N THR A 305 13.89 17.41 -17.16
CA THR A 305 14.39 16.27 -16.39
C THR A 305 15.75 15.79 -16.88
N ASP A 306 16.69 15.60 -15.96
CA ASP A 306 17.90 14.82 -16.17
C ASP A 306 17.83 13.48 -15.41
N ALA A 307 18.57 12.48 -15.88
CA ALA A 307 18.47 11.11 -15.37
C ALA A 307 19.84 10.49 -15.05
N ALA A 308 19.96 9.73 -13.96
CA ALA A 308 21.16 8.99 -13.57
C ALA A 308 20.81 7.56 -13.13
N GLY A 309 21.71 6.61 -13.37
CA GLY A 309 21.50 5.18 -13.10
C GLY A 309 22.01 4.67 -11.75
N ASN A 310 22.58 5.53 -10.91
CA ASN A 310 23.04 5.21 -9.55
C ASN A 310 23.39 6.51 -8.81
N GLY A 311 23.62 6.42 -7.49
CA GLY A 311 23.92 7.58 -6.64
C GLY A 311 25.19 8.34 -7.06
N TYR A 312 26.20 7.64 -7.60
CA TYR A 312 27.45 8.26 -8.03
C TYR A 312 27.26 9.11 -9.30
N GLU A 313 26.53 8.59 -10.29
CA GLU A 313 26.15 9.35 -11.47
C GLU A 313 25.27 10.55 -11.12
N GLY A 314 24.32 10.36 -10.19
CA GLY A 314 23.46 11.44 -9.68
C GLY A 314 24.28 12.56 -9.03
N LEU A 315 25.19 12.21 -8.12
CA LEU A 315 26.12 13.15 -7.49
C LEU A 315 26.99 13.87 -8.52
N LYS A 316 27.55 13.15 -9.50
CA LYS A 316 28.40 13.72 -10.55
C LYS A 316 27.64 14.73 -11.40
N LYS A 317 26.39 14.42 -11.79
CA LYS A 317 25.52 15.33 -12.54
C LYS A 317 25.18 16.58 -11.74
N PHE A 318 24.89 16.43 -10.45
CA PHE A 318 24.65 17.56 -9.56
C PHE A 318 25.89 18.47 -9.47
N MET A 319 27.07 17.89 -9.24
CA MET A 319 28.33 18.64 -9.16
C MET A 319 28.69 19.38 -10.45
N ALA A 320 28.40 18.77 -11.60
CA ALA A 320 28.69 19.35 -12.92
C ALA A 320 27.68 20.43 -13.35
N SER A 321 26.55 20.56 -12.66
CA SER A 321 25.52 21.55 -12.97
C SER A 321 25.83 22.93 -12.34
N ASP A 322 25.29 23.99 -12.92
CA ASP A 322 25.36 25.34 -12.36
C ASP A 322 24.60 25.44 -11.03
N THR A 323 24.93 26.44 -10.21
CA THR A 323 24.25 26.64 -8.93
C THR A 323 22.78 26.95 -9.14
N GLY A 324 21.89 26.20 -8.48
CA GLY A 324 20.44 26.35 -8.59
C GLY A 324 19.85 25.73 -9.87
N TYR A 325 20.63 24.91 -10.59
CA TYR A 325 20.16 24.27 -11.82
C TYR A 325 19.04 23.25 -11.56
N TYR A 326 19.06 22.52 -10.44
CA TYR A 326 18.01 21.58 -10.05
C TYR A 326 17.16 22.14 -8.91
N ASP A 327 15.83 22.14 -9.11
CA ASP A 327 14.87 22.46 -8.07
C ASP A 327 14.64 21.26 -7.13
N VAL A 328 14.66 20.06 -7.71
CA VAL A 328 14.36 18.82 -7.00
C VAL A 328 15.21 17.65 -7.51
N VAL A 329 15.54 16.74 -6.61
CA VAL A 329 16.17 15.46 -6.89
C VAL A 329 15.25 14.35 -6.38
N LEU A 330 14.82 13.47 -7.28
CA LEU A 330 14.17 12.21 -6.91
C LEU A 330 15.28 11.16 -6.79
N MET A 331 15.47 10.62 -5.60
CA MET A 331 16.61 9.75 -5.28
C MET A 331 16.12 8.39 -4.78
N ASP A 332 16.39 7.32 -5.52
CA ASP A 332 16.21 5.98 -4.97
C ASP A 332 17.15 5.78 -3.77
N VAL A 333 16.63 5.24 -2.67
CA VAL A 333 17.41 4.94 -1.47
C VAL A 333 18.35 3.76 -1.72
N LYS A 334 17.91 2.72 -2.44
CA LYS A 334 18.70 1.50 -2.61
C LYS A 334 19.14 1.34 -4.06
N MET A 335 20.42 1.64 -4.32
CA MET A 335 21.04 1.48 -5.63
C MET A 335 22.42 0.82 -5.50
N PRO A 336 22.89 0.07 -6.52
CA PRO A 336 24.26 -0.41 -6.59
C PRO A 336 25.25 0.75 -6.76
N VAL A 337 26.53 0.47 -6.50
CA VAL A 337 27.68 1.41 -6.58
C VAL A 337 27.67 2.49 -5.50
N MET A 338 26.61 3.27 -5.40
CA MET A 338 26.39 4.28 -4.35
C MET A 338 24.91 4.38 -4.09
N ASP A 339 24.53 4.20 -2.83
CA ASP A 339 23.14 4.28 -2.41
C ASP A 339 22.65 5.73 -2.29
N GLY A 340 21.34 5.92 -2.16
CA GLY A 340 20.74 7.24 -2.13
C GLY A 340 21.09 8.05 -0.88
N LEU A 341 21.27 7.39 0.27
CA LEU A 341 21.59 8.05 1.54
C LEU A 341 23.01 8.62 1.50
N GLU A 342 23.96 7.84 1.00
CA GLU A 342 25.33 8.27 0.77
C GLU A 342 25.38 9.40 -0.25
N ALA A 343 24.65 9.27 -1.37
CA ALA A 343 24.58 10.31 -2.39
C ALA A 343 24.01 11.63 -1.84
N ALA A 344 22.91 11.58 -1.08
CA ALA A 344 22.32 12.75 -0.45
C ALA A 344 23.27 13.41 0.56
N GLY A 345 23.89 12.61 1.43
CA GLY A 345 24.89 13.12 2.39
C GLY A 345 26.06 13.80 1.69
N LYS A 346 26.56 13.22 0.59
CA LYS A 346 27.62 13.82 -0.24
C LYS A 346 27.18 15.10 -0.93
N ILE A 347 25.96 15.16 -1.49
CA ILE A 347 25.40 16.39 -2.04
C ILE A 347 25.39 17.47 -0.96
N ARG A 348 24.83 17.19 0.22
CA ARG A 348 24.75 18.16 1.32
C ARG A 348 26.13 18.67 1.76
N ALA A 349 27.16 17.83 1.69
CA ALA A 349 28.53 18.16 2.06
C ALA A 349 29.35 18.92 0.99
N LEU A 350 28.80 19.19 -0.22
CA LEU A 350 29.53 19.87 -1.30
C LEU A 350 29.92 21.33 -1.00
N GLY A 351 29.33 21.95 0.04
CA GLY A 351 29.58 23.36 0.37
C GLY A 351 29.09 24.35 -0.69
N ARG A 352 28.24 23.91 -1.63
CA ARG A 352 27.63 24.78 -2.64
C ARG A 352 26.36 25.44 -2.05
N PRO A 353 26.00 26.67 -2.47
CA PRO A 353 24.81 27.35 -1.94
C PRO A 353 23.50 26.58 -2.19
N ASP A 354 23.40 25.88 -3.31
CA ASP A 354 22.24 25.06 -3.69
C ASP A 354 22.23 23.68 -3.05
N SER A 355 23.38 23.22 -2.53
CA SER A 355 23.50 21.86 -2.04
C SER A 355 22.76 21.62 -0.72
N THR A 356 22.50 22.67 0.07
CA THR A 356 21.68 22.60 1.29
C THR A 356 20.21 22.91 1.04
N SER A 357 19.89 23.66 -0.02
CA SER A 357 18.54 24.15 -0.31
C SER A 357 17.77 23.28 -1.31
N VAL A 358 18.47 22.56 -2.21
CA VAL A 358 17.83 21.66 -3.18
C VAL A 358 17.01 20.59 -2.48
N LYS A 359 15.77 20.40 -2.96
CA LYS A 359 14.86 19.42 -2.39
C LYS A 359 15.25 18.02 -2.86
N ILE A 360 15.57 17.13 -1.92
CA ILE A 360 15.83 15.72 -2.23
C ILE A 360 14.65 14.90 -1.68
N ILE A 361 13.95 14.20 -2.57
CA ILE A 361 12.84 13.31 -2.23
C ILE A 361 13.37 11.87 -2.32
N ALA A 362 13.41 11.20 -1.18
CA ALA A 362 13.75 9.79 -1.09
C ALA A 362 12.67 8.95 -1.77
N MET A 363 13.06 7.96 -2.55
CA MET A 363 12.16 6.97 -3.13
C MET A 363 12.62 5.60 -2.67
N SER A 364 11.74 4.81 -2.06
CA SER A 364 12.13 3.48 -1.60
C SER A 364 10.98 2.49 -1.74
N ALA A 365 11.32 1.20 -1.81
CA ALA A 365 10.32 0.13 -1.90
C ALA A 365 9.48 -0.03 -0.61
N ASN A 366 9.91 0.55 0.52
CA ASN A 366 9.23 0.46 1.81
C ASN A 366 9.28 1.81 2.54
N SER A 367 8.15 2.37 2.96
CA SER A 367 8.08 3.59 3.78
C SER A 367 8.06 3.27 5.28
N TYR A 368 9.03 2.49 5.78
CA TYR A 368 9.13 2.27 7.21
C TYR A 368 9.61 3.55 7.92
N PRO A 369 9.21 3.79 9.17
CA PRO A 369 9.60 4.99 9.91
C PRO A 369 11.13 5.08 10.08
N GLU A 370 11.81 3.94 10.20
CA GLU A 370 13.27 3.85 10.26
C GLU A 370 13.93 4.31 8.95
N ASP A 371 13.37 3.95 7.79
CA ASP A 371 13.85 4.40 6.48
C ASP A 371 13.62 5.91 6.28
N ILE A 372 12.50 6.43 6.81
CA ILE A 372 12.19 7.87 6.80
C ILE A 372 13.16 8.63 7.72
N GLU A 373 13.46 8.11 8.91
CA GLU A 373 14.42 8.71 9.83
C GLU A 373 15.83 8.71 9.24
N GLN A 374 16.28 7.61 8.65
CA GLN A 374 17.58 7.54 7.96
C GLN A 374 17.67 8.50 6.78
N SER A 375 16.60 8.60 5.98
CA SER A 375 16.52 9.56 4.87
C SER A 375 16.63 11.00 5.36
N LYS A 376 15.90 11.36 6.43
CA LYS A 376 15.99 12.69 7.05
C LYS A 376 17.39 12.95 7.63
N ALA A 377 17.99 11.97 8.31
CA ALA A 377 19.33 12.09 8.86
C ALA A 377 20.41 12.29 7.79
N SER A 378 20.21 11.73 6.59
CA SER A 378 21.09 11.96 5.42
C SER A 378 20.86 13.32 4.73
N GLY A 379 19.88 14.11 5.19
CA GLY A 379 19.56 15.43 4.69
C GLY A 379 18.51 15.47 3.58
N MET A 380 17.77 14.39 3.35
CA MET A 380 16.62 14.38 2.43
C MET A 380 15.41 15.09 3.05
N ASN A 381 14.58 15.70 2.20
CA ASN A 381 13.48 16.57 2.61
C ASN A 381 12.15 15.85 2.75
N SER A 382 11.93 14.81 1.94
CA SER A 382 10.70 14.01 1.97
C SER A 382 10.97 12.59 1.49
N HIS A 383 9.95 11.74 1.57
CA HIS A 383 10.01 10.33 1.26
C HIS A 383 8.73 9.86 0.56
N ILE A 384 8.87 9.14 -0.55
CA ILE A 384 7.79 8.56 -1.35
C ILE A 384 8.04 7.05 -1.50
N ALA A 385 6.99 6.25 -1.33
CA ALA A 385 7.06 4.81 -1.56
C ALA A 385 7.01 4.50 -3.08
N LYS A 386 7.79 3.50 -3.51
CA LYS A 386 7.69 2.90 -4.83
C LYS A 386 6.65 1.77 -4.84
N PRO A 387 5.86 1.59 -5.91
CA PRO A 387 5.90 2.35 -7.17
C PRO A 387 5.39 3.78 -7.00
N VAL A 388 6.02 4.73 -7.69
CA VAL A 388 5.69 6.16 -7.58
C VAL A 388 4.28 6.41 -8.12
N ILE A 389 3.37 6.81 -7.24
CA ILE A 389 1.98 7.14 -7.58
C ILE A 389 1.88 8.63 -7.96
N PRO A 390 1.32 9.01 -9.13
CA PRO A 390 1.32 10.39 -9.62
C PRO A 390 0.76 11.41 -8.63
N ALA A 391 -0.40 11.13 -8.03
CA ALA A 391 -1.04 12.04 -7.07
C ALA A 391 -0.17 12.30 -5.83
N MET A 392 0.52 11.28 -5.33
CA MET A 392 1.44 11.44 -4.18
C MET A 392 2.66 12.26 -4.57
N LEU A 393 3.24 11.99 -5.74
CA LEU A 393 4.39 12.74 -6.25
C LEU A 393 4.03 14.22 -6.44
N TYR A 394 2.92 14.54 -7.08
CA TYR A 394 2.53 15.93 -7.36
C TYR A 394 2.17 16.70 -6.09
N SER A 395 1.45 16.07 -5.16
CA SER A 395 1.17 16.66 -3.85
C SER A 395 2.47 16.99 -3.11
N GLU A 396 3.45 16.09 -3.13
CA GLU A 396 4.71 16.31 -2.43
C GLU A 396 5.60 17.36 -3.10
N LEU A 397 5.64 17.39 -4.43
CA LEU A 397 6.32 18.44 -5.19
C LEU A 397 5.69 19.81 -4.92
N ALA A 398 4.37 19.89 -4.85
CA ALA A 398 3.67 21.14 -4.54
C ALA A 398 4.04 21.66 -3.14
N LYS A 399 4.03 20.79 -2.12
CA LYS A 399 4.43 21.18 -0.75
C LYS A 399 5.87 21.68 -0.66
N LEU A 400 6.79 21.12 -1.47
CA LEU A 400 8.21 21.41 -1.36
C LEU A 400 8.68 22.57 -2.24
N LEU A 401 7.97 22.86 -3.34
CA LEU A 401 8.43 23.75 -4.40
C LEU A 401 7.51 24.95 -4.69
N LYS A 402 6.31 25.02 -4.08
CA LYS A 402 5.42 26.19 -4.13
C LYS A 402 5.49 27.02 -2.85
#